data_AF-A0A089NNG8-F1
#
_entry.id   AF-A0A089NNG8-F1
#
_cell.length_a   1.000
_cell.length_b   1.000
_cell.length_c   1.000
_cell.angle_alpha   90.00
_cell.angle_beta   90.00
_cell.angle_gamma   90.00
#
_symmetry.space_group_name_H-M   'P 1'
#
loop_
_entity.id
_entity.type
_entity.pdbx_description
1 polymer ?
#
loop_
_entity_poly.entity_id
_entity_poly.type
_entity_poly.pdbx_seq_one_letter_code
_entity_poly.pdbx_strand_id
1 'polypeptide(L)'
;MLILSAIALGEIGLYGWNAGVQEQRTADASRSLRLHLMEINEIETAARTWNNPGAEELKQLLMDLEEQFKYSDPISDPAMYETEDIISQQISLLHDHVALLLVLQEPPADWKEQTEGLAESIAGTLQRRNQELAALK
;
A
#
# COMPACT_ATOMS: atom_id res chain seq x y z
N MET A 1 -48.18 -51.12 -16.38
CA MET A 1 -46.90 -50.62 -16.90
C MET A 1 -46.62 -49.27 -16.24
N LEU A 2 -45.50 -49.17 -15.54
CA LEU A 2 -45.07 -48.00 -14.77
C LEU A 2 -44.41 -46.98 -15.72
N ILE A 3 -44.90 -45.73 -15.71
CA ILE A 3 -44.20 -44.59 -16.31
C ILE A 3 -43.24 -44.07 -15.24
N LEU A 4 -41.96 -44.38 -15.38
CA LEU A 4 -40.89 -43.87 -14.52
C LEU A 4 -40.64 -42.40 -14.86
N SER A 5 -41.10 -41.54 -13.98
CA SER A 5 -40.77 -40.11 -13.92
C SER A 5 -39.27 -39.92 -13.69
N ALA A 6 -38.61 -39.32 -14.68
CA ALA A 6 -37.29 -38.75 -14.54
C ALA A 6 -37.39 -37.46 -13.71
N ILE A 7 -36.72 -37.43 -12.55
CA ILE A 7 -36.38 -36.18 -11.86
C ILE A 7 -34.89 -36.26 -11.54
N ALA A 8 -34.10 -35.56 -12.35
CA ALA A 8 -32.73 -35.19 -12.05
C ALA A 8 -32.75 -33.74 -11.58
N LEU A 9 -32.60 -33.51 -10.27
CA LEU A 9 -32.29 -32.23 -9.63
C LEU A 9 -31.62 -32.64 -8.31
N GLY A 10 -30.38 -32.31 -7.97
CA GLY A 10 -29.55 -31.18 -8.37
C GLY A 10 -28.86 -30.71 -7.09
N GLU A 11 -27.94 -31.51 -6.56
CA GLU A 11 -27.07 -31.09 -5.47
C GLU A 11 -25.66 -30.84 -6.02
N ILE A 12 -25.50 -29.71 -6.71
CA ILE A 12 -24.19 -29.09 -6.86
C ILE A 12 -24.15 -28.01 -5.79
N GLY A 13 -23.70 -28.42 -4.60
CA GLY A 13 -23.40 -27.51 -3.50
C GLY A 13 -22.37 -26.48 -3.94
N LEU A 14 -22.82 -25.23 -4.00
CA LEU A 14 -22.10 -23.99 -3.69
C LEU A 14 -20.58 -24.11 -3.48
N TYR A 15 -19.80 -24.03 -4.56
CA TYR A 15 -18.38 -23.64 -4.49
C TYR A 15 -18.01 -22.48 -5.45
N GLY A 16 -19.00 -21.87 -6.11
CA GLY A 16 -18.76 -20.82 -7.12
C GLY A 16 -18.89 -19.38 -6.64
N TRP A 17 -19.51 -19.11 -5.48
CA TRP A 17 -19.85 -17.73 -5.11
C TRP A 17 -18.76 -16.98 -4.35
N ASN A 18 -17.86 -17.71 -3.67
CA ASN A 18 -16.71 -17.11 -2.97
C ASN A 18 -15.56 -16.73 -3.90
N ALA A 19 -15.41 -17.39 -5.06
CA ALA A 19 -14.31 -17.11 -5.97
C ALA A 19 -14.40 -15.71 -6.59
N GLY A 20 -15.59 -15.28 -7.05
CA GLY A 20 -15.77 -13.95 -7.65
C GLY A 20 -15.62 -12.80 -6.66
N VAL A 21 -16.10 -12.98 -5.41
CA VAL A 21 -15.93 -11.99 -4.35
C VAL A 21 -14.48 -11.92 -3.87
N GLN A 22 -13.80 -13.07 -3.76
CA GLN A 22 -12.38 -13.13 -3.39
C GLN A 22 -11.48 -12.55 -4.48
N GLU A 23 -11.78 -12.82 -5.75
CA GLU A 23 -11.04 -12.30 -6.91
C GLU A 23 -11.20 -10.78 -7.02
N GLN A 24 -12.41 -10.26 -6.83
CA GLN A 24 -12.66 -8.81 -6.83
C GLN A 24 -11.94 -8.12 -5.64
N ARG A 25 -11.98 -8.70 -4.45
CA ARG A 25 -11.24 -8.18 -3.28
C ARG A 25 -9.72 -8.25 -3.44
N THR A 26 -9.20 -9.31 -4.05
CA THR A 26 -7.76 -9.46 -4.33
C THR A 26 -7.30 -8.48 -5.41
N ALA A 27 -8.18 -8.17 -6.38
CA ALA A 27 -7.93 -7.13 -7.37
C ALA A 27 -7.88 -5.74 -6.74
N ASP A 28 -8.82 -5.44 -5.82
CA ASP A 28 -8.84 -4.16 -5.08
C ASP A 28 -7.65 -4.02 -4.14
N ALA A 29 -7.24 -5.12 -3.49
CA ALA A 29 -6.04 -5.21 -2.66
C ALA A 29 -4.74 -4.88 -3.39
N SER A 30 -4.59 -5.53 -4.55
CA SER A 30 -3.45 -5.33 -5.42
C SER A 30 -3.47 -3.91 -6.00
N ARG A 31 -4.64 -3.29 -6.12
CA ARG A 31 -4.77 -1.91 -6.57
C ARG A 31 -4.28 -0.91 -5.53
N SER A 32 -4.66 -1.05 -4.25
CA SER A 32 -4.19 -0.16 -3.18
C SER A 32 -2.66 -0.15 -3.07
N LEU A 33 -2.06 -1.35 -2.99
CA LEU A 33 -0.60 -1.48 -2.94
C LEU A 33 0.10 -0.87 -4.17
N ARG A 34 -0.47 -1.04 -5.37
CA ARG A 34 0.06 -0.40 -6.58
C ARG A 34 -0.02 1.12 -6.53
N LEU A 35 -1.09 1.68 -5.95
CA LEU A 35 -1.22 3.13 -5.80
C LEU A 35 -0.16 3.68 -4.85
N HIS A 36 0.03 3.06 -3.68
CA HIS A 36 1.09 3.46 -2.74
C HIS A 36 2.48 3.41 -3.38
N LEU A 37 2.79 2.33 -4.11
CA LEU A 37 4.07 2.19 -4.83
C LEU A 37 4.24 3.23 -5.94
N MET A 38 3.17 3.55 -6.66
CA MET A 38 3.18 4.59 -7.68
C MET A 38 3.46 5.97 -7.06
N GLU A 39 2.78 6.31 -5.97
CA GLU A 39 2.99 7.58 -5.25
C GLU A 39 4.42 7.68 -4.71
N ILE A 40 4.96 6.62 -4.08
CA ILE A 40 6.35 6.59 -3.60
C ILE A 40 7.34 6.76 -4.76
N ASN A 41 7.09 6.13 -5.90
CA ASN A 41 7.93 6.27 -7.09
C ASN A 41 7.89 7.69 -7.68
N GLU A 42 6.73 8.34 -7.65
CA GLU A 42 6.58 9.75 -8.05
C GLU A 42 7.39 10.67 -7.13
N ILE A 43 7.35 10.44 -5.81
CA ILE A 43 8.18 11.17 -4.84
C ILE A 43 9.67 10.95 -5.12
N GLU A 44 10.09 9.70 -5.36
CA GLU A 44 11.48 9.37 -5.70
C GLU A 44 11.93 10.08 -6.99
N THR A 45 11.08 10.09 -8.01
CA THR A 45 11.35 10.76 -9.29
C THR A 45 11.51 12.26 -9.10
N ALA A 46 10.66 12.88 -8.28
CA ALA A 46 10.78 14.30 -7.93
C ALA A 46 12.08 14.57 -7.15
N ALA A 47 12.41 13.74 -6.16
CA ALA A 47 13.62 13.85 -5.35
C ALA A 47 14.91 13.82 -6.18
N ARG A 48 14.95 13.08 -7.30
CA ARG A 48 16.11 13.05 -8.22
C ARG A 48 16.43 14.40 -8.87
N THR A 49 15.49 15.33 -8.90
CA THR A 49 15.69 16.68 -9.44
C THR A 49 16.31 17.63 -8.41
N TRP A 50 16.46 17.19 -7.16
CA TRP A 50 16.97 18.02 -6.09
C TRP A 50 18.48 18.26 -6.23
N ASN A 51 18.86 19.52 -6.47
CA ASN A 51 20.27 19.92 -6.52
C ASN A 51 20.78 20.29 -5.12
N ASN A 52 20.80 19.31 -4.21
CA ASN A 52 21.25 19.47 -2.82
C ASN A 52 22.26 18.37 -2.45
N PRO A 53 23.26 18.64 -1.60
CA PRO A 53 24.18 17.60 -1.10
C PRO A 53 23.47 16.41 -0.44
N GLY A 54 22.28 16.61 0.13
CA GLY A 54 21.44 15.59 0.76
C GLY A 54 20.58 14.74 -0.19
N ALA A 55 20.69 14.96 -1.50
CA ALA A 55 19.80 14.32 -2.48
C ALA A 55 19.97 12.79 -2.54
N GLU A 56 21.19 12.28 -2.35
CA GLU A 56 21.42 10.84 -2.37
C GLU A 56 20.87 10.18 -1.10
N GLU A 57 21.00 10.82 0.06
CA GLU A 57 20.38 10.33 1.31
C GLU A 57 18.86 10.32 1.20
N LEU A 58 18.24 11.38 0.67
CA LEU A 58 16.79 11.42 0.43
C LEU A 58 16.36 10.29 -0.51
N LYS A 59 17.09 10.06 -1.59
CA LYS A 59 16.82 8.97 -2.53
C LYS A 59 16.92 7.60 -1.86
N GLN A 60 17.94 7.37 -1.05
CA GLN A 60 18.09 6.10 -0.34
C GLN A 60 16.91 5.86 0.63
N LEU A 61 16.49 6.88 1.38
CA LEU A 61 15.34 6.78 2.28
C LEU A 61 14.04 6.41 1.54
N LEU A 62 13.82 7.02 0.37
CA LEU A 62 12.64 6.72 -0.46
C LEU A 62 12.72 5.31 -1.07
N MET A 63 13.90 4.86 -1.48
CA MET A 63 14.12 3.49 -1.96
C MET A 63 13.88 2.44 -0.87
N ASP A 64 14.40 2.68 0.34
CA ASP A 64 14.21 1.78 1.49
C ASP A 64 12.72 1.69 1.87
N LEU A 65 12.00 2.82 1.78
CA LEU A 65 10.55 2.84 1.99
C LEU A 65 9.80 2.07 0.90
N GLU A 66 10.11 2.30 -0.38
CA GLU A 66 9.53 1.56 -1.51
C GLU A 66 9.74 0.04 -1.36
N GLU A 67 10.94 -0.38 -0.93
CA GLU A 67 11.28 -1.79 -0.70
C GLU A 67 10.37 -2.43 0.36
N GLN A 68 10.06 -1.73 1.44
CA GLN A 68 9.14 -2.22 2.47
C GLN A 68 7.73 -2.46 1.93
N PHE A 69 7.23 -1.59 1.06
CA PHE A 69 5.94 -1.80 0.39
C PHE A 69 5.97 -2.99 -0.58
N LYS A 70 7.04 -3.12 -1.38
CA LYS A 70 7.21 -4.22 -2.34
C LYS A 70 7.12 -5.60 -1.69
N TYR A 71 7.62 -5.74 -0.47
CA TYR A 71 7.57 -7.00 0.29
C TYR A 71 6.40 -7.09 1.27
N SER A 72 5.43 -6.17 1.19
CA SER A 72 4.24 -6.19 2.02
C SER A 72 3.09 -6.97 1.37
N ASP A 73 2.24 -7.59 2.21
CA ASP A 73 1.08 -8.34 1.72
C ASP A 73 0.00 -7.39 1.14
N PRO A 74 -0.60 -7.70 -0.03
CA PRO A 74 -1.72 -6.93 -0.57
C PRO A 74 -3.00 -7.12 0.27
N ILE A 75 -3.73 -6.02 0.53
CA ILE A 75 -4.86 -5.97 1.49
C ILE A 75 -6.23 -6.23 0.86
N SER A 76 -6.86 -7.37 1.15
CA SER A 76 -8.21 -7.69 0.66
C SER A 76 -9.34 -7.51 1.69
N ASP A 77 -9.01 -7.11 2.92
CA ASP A 77 -9.96 -7.12 4.05
C ASP A 77 -10.50 -5.70 4.36
N PRO A 78 -11.83 -5.49 4.35
CA PRO A 78 -12.44 -4.23 4.75
C PRO A 78 -12.08 -3.74 6.16
N ALA A 79 -11.74 -4.65 7.09
CA ALA A 79 -11.29 -4.28 8.43
C ALA A 79 -9.98 -3.47 8.42
N MET A 80 -9.25 -3.50 7.31
CA MET A 80 -7.97 -2.79 7.14
C MET A 80 -8.12 -1.44 6.42
N TYR A 81 -9.31 -1.05 5.97
CA TYR A 81 -9.48 0.19 5.18
C TYR A 81 -9.09 1.46 5.95
N GLU A 82 -9.40 1.54 7.24
CA GLU A 82 -8.99 2.68 8.06
C GLU A 82 -7.45 2.77 8.16
N THR A 83 -6.77 1.63 8.28
CA THR A 83 -5.30 1.58 8.32
C THR A 83 -4.69 1.93 6.96
N GLU A 84 -5.32 1.53 5.85
CA GLU A 84 -4.91 1.92 4.49
C GLU A 84 -5.09 3.42 4.24
N ASP A 85 -6.17 4.02 4.73
CA ASP A 85 -6.40 5.48 4.65
C ASP A 85 -5.32 6.26 5.43
N ILE A 86 -4.90 5.76 6.59
CA ILE A 86 -3.80 6.35 7.36
C ILE A 86 -2.48 6.27 6.57
N ILE A 87 -2.20 5.14 5.92
CA ILE A 87 -1.01 4.97 5.09
C ILE A 87 -1.04 5.96 3.91
N SER A 88 -2.17 6.11 3.22
CA SER A 88 -2.33 7.11 2.14
C SER A 88 -2.09 8.54 2.63
N GLN A 89 -2.61 8.89 3.81
CA GLN A 89 -2.38 10.22 4.40
C GLN A 89 -0.91 10.46 4.73
N GLN A 90 -0.21 9.45 5.26
CA GLN A 90 1.21 9.57 5.58
C GLN A 90 2.08 9.66 4.32
N ILE A 91 1.77 8.91 3.26
CA ILE A 91 2.44 9.04 1.95
C ILE A 91 2.20 10.42 1.34
N SER A 92 0.97 10.93 1.42
CA SER A 92 0.64 12.30 0.96
C SER A 92 1.45 13.36 1.72
N LEU A 93 1.59 13.19 3.05
CA LEU A 93 2.40 14.10 3.87
C LEU A 93 3.90 14.02 3.50
N LEU A 94 4.42 12.82 3.21
CA LEU A 94 5.78 12.64 2.73
C LEU A 94 5.98 13.31 1.37
N HIS A 95 5.03 13.16 0.45
CA HIS A 95 5.05 13.83 -0.84
C HIS A 95 5.10 15.35 -0.68
N ASP A 96 4.21 15.92 0.13
CA ASP A 96 4.17 17.37 0.37
C ASP A 96 5.46 17.86 1.03
N HIS A 97 6.01 17.11 1.99
CA HIS A 97 7.29 17.42 2.62
C HIS A 97 8.44 17.45 1.60
N VAL A 98 8.56 16.42 0.76
CA VAL A 98 9.59 16.37 -0.29
C VAL A 98 9.39 17.49 -1.29
N ALA A 99 8.17 17.74 -1.75
CA ALA A 99 7.86 18.85 -2.66
C ALA A 99 8.31 20.21 -2.09
N LEU A 100 8.15 20.42 -0.77
CA LEU A 100 8.67 21.61 -0.08
C LEU A 100 10.21 21.65 -0.08
N LEU A 101 10.89 20.54 0.22
CA LEU A 101 12.36 20.48 0.17
C LEU A 101 12.93 20.85 -1.20
N LEU A 102 12.24 20.44 -2.27
CA LEU A 102 12.66 20.69 -3.65
C LEU A 102 12.60 22.16 -4.05
N VAL A 103 11.68 22.94 -3.47
CA VAL A 103 11.49 24.36 -3.83
C VAL A 103 12.29 25.32 -2.94
N LEU A 104 12.76 24.85 -1.78
CA LEU A 104 13.57 25.65 -0.86
C LEU A 104 15.03 25.71 -1.33
N GLN A 105 15.57 26.93 -1.46
CA GLN A 105 17.01 27.12 -1.75
C GLN A 105 17.90 26.60 -0.63
N GLU A 106 17.47 26.78 0.61
CA GLU A 106 18.13 26.27 1.81
C GLU A 106 17.12 25.41 2.57
N PRO A 107 17.26 24.06 2.51
CA PRO A 107 16.38 23.20 3.28
C PRO A 107 16.63 23.38 4.80
N PRO A 108 15.61 23.14 5.63
CA PRO A 108 15.75 23.17 7.09
C PRO A 108 16.87 22.24 7.55
N ALA A 109 17.63 22.61 8.57
CA ALA A 109 18.77 21.80 9.04
C ALA A 109 18.37 20.39 9.51
N ASP A 110 17.11 20.23 9.93
CA ASP A 110 16.48 19.01 10.40
C ASP A 110 15.67 18.28 9.30
N TRP A 111 15.77 18.68 8.03
CA TRP A 111 15.04 18.06 6.92
C TRP A 111 15.17 16.53 6.90
N LYS A 112 16.36 16.04 7.22
CA LYS A 112 16.68 14.61 7.23
C LYS A 112 15.92 13.88 8.33
N GLU A 113 15.99 14.39 9.57
CA GLU A 113 15.27 13.81 10.71
C GLU A 113 13.76 13.84 10.50
N GLN A 114 13.23 14.90 9.89
CA GLN A 114 11.81 14.99 9.55
C GLN A 114 11.41 13.95 8.49
N THR A 115 12.21 13.80 7.43
CA THR A 115 11.95 12.80 6.37
C THR A 115 12.04 11.39 6.92
N GLU A 116 13.07 11.09 7.73
CA GLU A 116 13.24 9.80 8.41
C GLU A 116 12.04 9.50 9.32
N GLY A 117 11.60 10.47 10.13
CA GLY A 117 10.42 10.31 10.99
C GLY A 117 9.13 10.03 10.22
N LEU A 118 8.94 10.63 9.05
CA LEU A 118 7.81 10.34 8.17
C LEU A 118 7.90 8.92 7.59
N ALA A 119 9.06 8.52 7.09
CA ALA A 119 9.29 7.18 6.56
C ALA A 119 9.10 6.11 7.65
N GLU A 120 9.61 6.33 8.86
CA GLU A 120 9.42 5.45 10.01
C GLU A 120 7.94 5.37 10.44
N SER A 121 7.20 6.47 10.39
CA SER A 121 5.77 6.50 10.69
C SER A 121 4.97 5.63 9.70
N ILE A 122 5.29 5.73 8.41
CA ILE A 122 4.70 4.90 7.36
C ILE A 122 5.08 3.43 7.59
N ALA A 123 6.36 3.14 7.77
CA ALA A 123 6.89 1.79 8.03
C ALA A 123 6.22 1.12 9.23
N GLY A 124 6.10 1.85 10.35
CA GLY A 124 5.45 1.35 11.56
C GLY A 124 3.97 1.05 11.36
N THR A 125 3.28 1.86 10.56
CA THR A 125 1.86 1.64 10.22
C THR A 125 1.70 0.44 9.30
N LEU A 126 2.55 0.32 8.28
CA LEU A 126 2.62 -0.83 7.38
C LEU A 126 2.91 -2.13 8.15
N GLN A 127 3.83 -2.09 9.12
CA GLN A 127 4.14 -3.25 9.96
C GLN A 127 2.96 -3.65 10.84
N ARG A 128 2.32 -2.70 11.52
CA ARG A 128 1.12 -2.96 12.33
C ARG A 128 0.04 -3.64 11.51
N ARG A 129 -0.25 -3.07 10.34
CA ARG A 129 -1.21 -3.61 9.38
C ARG A 129 -0.87 -5.05 8.96
N ASN A 130 0.39 -5.36 8.69
CA ASN A 130 0.82 -6.72 8.35
C ASN A 130 0.60 -7.69 9.52
N GLN A 131 0.79 -7.25 10.76
CA GLN A 131 0.50 -8.05 11.96
C GLN A 131 -1.01 -8.28 12.14
N GLU A 132 -1.82 -7.25 11.92
CA GLU A 132 -3.28 -7.33 11.97
C GLU A 132 -3.81 -8.30 10.90
N LEU A 133 -3.32 -8.20 9.66
CA LEU A 133 -3.62 -9.15 8.60
C LEU A 133 -3.22 -10.59 8.96
N ALA A 134 -2.05 -10.78 9.56
CA ALA A 134 -1.61 -12.11 9.99
C ALA A 134 -2.49 -12.72 11.09
N ALA A 135 -3.11 -11.88 11.94
CA ALA A 135 -4.04 -12.33 12.98
C ALA A 135 -5.45 -12.67 12.45
N LEU A 136 -5.80 -12.20 11.24
CA LEU A 136 -7.08 -12.48 10.58
C LEU A 136 -7.05 -13.76 9.70
N LYS A 137 -5.86 -14.30 9.41
CA LYS A 137 -5.64 -15.54 8.63
C LYS A 137 -5.73 -16.78 9.51
#